data_AF-A0A5N6WIJ1-F1
#
_entry.id   AF-A0A5N6WIJ1-F1
#
_cell.length_a   1.000
_cell.length_b   1.000
_cell.length_c   1.000
_cell.angle_alpha   90.00
_cell.angle_beta   90.00
_cell.angle_gamma   90.00
#
_symmetry.space_group_name_H-M   'P 1'
#
loop_
_entity.id
_entity.type
_entity.pdbx_description
1 polymer ?
#
loop_
_entity_poly.entity_id
_entity_poly.type
_entity_poly.pdbx_seq_one_letter_code
_entity_poly.pdbx_strand_id
1 'polypeptide(L)'
;MFLQSFHHQQRTFGRALSCHHAARFHDVEEFGARSRRVRHSPAWWITHPVPVASSISFLAMVHTSSRSYYKSRVDGLLHSLPRRSLKLATTPVTTSLHSRRLTGDSRGTVDTSQAANMPVDVKLENGDSVNSPSGENAVQAQARTSDLPQDVPPDPESDEDVPVQPEELQEALSRPPPVNSSYLPLPWKGRLGYACLNTYLRYSNPPVFCSRTCRIASILENRHPLLDPSQPAHPTKNRPDRSQAPDIARGQAFVEALGLANARDLTKILRWNDRYGIKFMRLSSEMFPFASHKEYGYRLAPFASEVLAEAGRVIAELGHRVSVHPGQFTQLGSPKNEVVESSIRDLEYHSEMLQLLQLPPQQDRDAVMILHMGGVFGDKEATLNRFRENYQPLSQDIKNRLVLENDDVSWSVHDLLPICEELNIPLVLDFHHHNIIFDSTQVREGTQDIMGLFDRIKATWTRKGITQKMHYSEPTPSAITNRQRRKHSDRVSTLPPCDPTMDLMIEAKDKEQAVFELMKTFKLPGHELFNDMIPHVRTDENKPFKPPRKSTKKNGGFV
;
A
#
# COMPACT_ATOMS: atom_id res chain seq x y z
N MET A 1 -72.96 -1.51 -7.14
CA MET A 1 -73.89 -1.26 -8.28
C MET A 1 -73.37 -0.06 -9.05
N PHE A 2 -73.11 -0.25 -10.36
CA PHE A 2 -72.81 0.73 -11.42
C PHE A 2 -71.55 1.61 -11.25
N LEU A 3 -70.41 1.40 -11.96
CA LEU A 3 -70.11 1.44 -13.40
C LEU A 3 -70.54 2.73 -14.12
N GLN A 4 -69.57 3.51 -14.60
CA GLN A 4 -69.53 3.93 -16.01
C GLN A 4 -68.12 4.37 -16.45
N SER A 5 -67.70 3.79 -17.57
CA SER A 5 -66.53 4.12 -18.38
C SER A 5 -66.95 4.94 -19.60
N PHE A 6 -66.05 5.76 -20.15
CA PHE A 6 -66.03 6.06 -21.58
C PHE A 6 -64.59 6.21 -22.11
N HIS A 7 -64.28 5.41 -23.13
CA HIS A 7 -63.19 5.56 -24.12
C HIS A 7 -63.40 6.86 -24.95
N HIS A 8 -62.45 7.49 -25.63
CA HIS A 8 -61.53 7.03 -26.68
C HIS A 8 -60.64 8.25 -27.06
N GLN A 9 -59.32 8.14 -27.32
CA GLN A 9 -58.76 8.12 -28.68
C GLN A 9 -57.22 7.96 -28.64
N GLN A 10 -56.69 7.32 -29.68
CA GLN A 10 -55.29 6.90 -29.88
C GLN A 10 -54.43 7.93 -30.64
N ARG A 11 -53.12 7.94 -30.27
CA ARG A 11 -51.87 8.14 -31.05
C ARG A 11 -51.64 9.55 -31.66
N THR A 12 -50.48 10.19 -31.48
CA THR A 12 -49.17 9.78 -32.05
C THR A 12 -47.93 10.47 -31.42
N PHE A 13 -46.85 9.67 -31.32
CA PHE A 13 -45.39 9.95 -31.49
C PHE A 13 -44.62 11.06 -30.75
N GLY A 14 -43.55 10.64 -30.04
CA GLY A 14 -42.29 11.39 -29.96
C GLY A 14 -41.39 11.11 -28.74
N ARG A 15 -40.35 10.25 -28.92
CA ARG A 15 -38.99 10.21 -28.31
C ARG A 15 -38.72 11.00 -27.00
N ALA A 16 -37.97 10.54 -25.99
CA ALA A 16 -36.88 9.57 -25.93
C ALA A 16 -36.66 9.08 -24.48
N LEU A 17 -36.21 7.83 -24.35
CA LEU A 17 -35.75 7.21 -23.11
C LEU A 17 -34.35 7.73 -22.73
N SER A 18 -34.14 8.10 -21.46
CA SER A 18 -32.87 7.85 -20.78
C SER A 18 -33.18 7.14 -19.47
N CYS A 19 -32.65 5.92 -19.33
CA CYS A 19 -32.79 5.09 -18.15
C CYS A 19 -31.68 5.45 -17.17
N HIS A 20 -32.01 6.15 -16.09
CA HIS A 20 -31.21 6.13 -14.86
C HIS A 20 -31.66 4.92 -14.04
N HIS A 21 -30.87 3.84 -14.04
CA HIS A 21 -30.95 2.81 -13.00
C HIS A 21 -29.90 3.13 -11.94
N ALA A 22 -30.34 3.80 -10.87
CA ALA A 22 -29.62 3.87 -9.63
C ALA A 22 -29.87 2.56 -8.86
N ALA A 23 -28.83 1.76 -8.67
CA ALA A 23 -28.89 0.62 -7.75
C ALA A 23 -29.01 1.16 -6.31
N ARG A 24 -30.21 1.08 -5.74
CA ARG A 24 -30.43 1.25 -4.31
C ARG A 24 -29.93 -0.02 -3.61
N PHE A 25 -28.90 0.11 -2.79
CA PHE A 25 -28.58 -0.89 -1.79
C PHE A 25 -29.54 -0.69 -0.62
N HIS A 26 -30.42 -1.65 -0.39
CA HIS A 26 -31.23 -1.73 0.82
C HIS A 26 -30.45 -2.45 1.93
N ASP A 27 -30.78 -2.06 3.15
CA ASP A 27 -30.18 -2.43 4.42
C ASP A 27 -29.83 -3.92 4.55
N VAL A 28 -28.61 -4.18 5.01
CA VAL A 28 -28.15 -5.53 5.39
C VAL A 28 -28.40 -5.68 6.88
N GLU A 29 -29.63 -6.00 7.25
CA GLU A 29 -29.91 -6.74 8.48
C GLU A 29 -30.43 -8.13 8.12
N GLU A 30 -29.87 -9.11 8.83
CA GLU A 30 -30.41 -10.45 9.05
C GLU A 30 -30.45 -11.40 7.84
N PHE A 31 -29.44 -12.26 7.66
CA PHE A 31 -29.70 -13.64 7.18
C PHE A 31 -28.67 -14.65 7.73
N GLY A 32 -29.24 -15.69 8.34
CA GLY A 32 -28.58 -16.69 9.16
C GLY A 32 -27.64 -17.65 8.45
N ALA A 33 -26.80 -18.25 9.29
CA ALA A 33 -25.85 -19.31 8.97
C ALA A 33 -26.47 -20.46 8.16
N ARG A 34 -25.93 -20.70 6.96
CA ARG A 34 -26.10 -21.99 6.26
C ARG A 34 -25.01 -22.96 6.69
N SER A 35 -25.29 -23.68 7.76
CA SER A 35 -24.56 -24.88 8.17
C SER A 35 -24.66 -25.96 7.08
N ARG A 36 -23.51 -26.42 6.58
CA ARG A 36 -23.40 -27.67 5.81
C ARG A 36 -23.42 -28.83 6.80
N ARG A 37 -24.48 -29.65 6.73
CA ARG A 37 -24.60 -30.93 7.44
C ARG A 37 -23.48 -31.89 7.01
N VAL A 38 -22.62 -32.26 7.94
CA VAL A 38 -21.84 -33.51 7.88
C VAL A 38 -22.51 -34.50 8.82
N ARG A 39 -22.89 -35.67 8.28
CA ARG A 39 -23.41 -36.80 9.04
C ARG A 39 -22.25 -37.54 9.70
N HIS A 40 -22.27 -37.68 11.03
CA HIS A 40 -21.64 -38.80 11.72
C HIS A 40 -22.54 -39.28 12.86
N SER A 41 -22.72 -40.60 12.93
CA SER A 41 -23.54 -41.34 13.90
C SER A 41 -22.92 -41.37 15.30
N PRO A 42 -23.70 -41.66 16.36
CA PRO A 42 -23.32 -41.40 17.75
C PRO A 42 -22.74 -42.64 18.44
N ALA A 43 -21.80 -42.45 19.36
CA ALA A 43 -21.55 -43.44 20.40
C ALA A 43 -20.77 -42.93 21.63
N TRP A 44 -21.49 -42.97 22.77
CA TRP A 44 -21.09 -43.39 24.11
C TRP A 44 -20.27 -42.46 25.03
N TRP A 45 -20.89 -42.26 26.20
CA TRP A 45 -20.44 -41.56 27.40
C TRP A 45 -19.61 -42.51 28.28
N ILE A 46 -18.49 -42.06 28.84
CA ILE A 46 -18.00 -42.48 30.16
C ILE A 46 -17.30 -41.29 30.84
N THR A 47 -17.82 -40.90 31.99
CA THR A 47 -17.22 -40.00 32.99
C THR A 47 -16.23 -40.76 33.87
N HIS A 48 -15.14 -40.11 34.32
CA HIS A 48 -14.80 -39.90 35.73
C HIS A 48 -13.45 -39.14 35.90
N PRO A 49 -13.24 -38.46 37.05
CA PRO A 49 -12.33 -37.32 37.21
C PRO A 49 -11.12 -37.58 38.15
N VAL A 50 -10.45 -36.49 38.59
CA VAL A 50 -9.65 -36.31 39.85
C VAL A 50 -8.10 -36.36 39.67
N PRO A 51 -7.24 -35.62 40.42
CA PRO A 51 -7.33 -34.26 41.00
C PRO A 51 -6.08 -33.37 40.79
N VAL A 52 -6.22 -32.11 41.23
CA VAL A 52 -5.16 -31.14 41.57
C VAL A 52 -4.58 -31.43 42.95
N ALA A 53 -3.26 -31.28 43.13
CA ALA A 53 -2.64 -31.10 44.45
C ALA A 53 -1.47 -30.11 44.40
N SER A 54 -1.49 -29.18 45.35
CA SER A 54 -0.52 -28.12 45.62
C SER A 54 0.53 -28.57 46.65
N SER A 55 1.69 -27.89 46.68
CA SER A 55 2.55 -27.49 47.84
C SER A 55 4.04 -27.56 47.46
N ILE A 56 4.75 -26.43 47.34
CA ILE A 56 5.50 -25.67 48.38
C ILE A 56 6.89 -26.28 48.73
N SER A 57 7.91 -25.61 48.18
CA SER A 57 9.13 -25.08 48.83
C SER A 57 10.39 -25.91 49.19
N PHE A 58 11.52 -25.31 48.76
CA PHE A 58 12.85 -25.19 49.38
C PHE A 58 13.83 -26.38 49.34
N LEU A 59 14.93 -26.27 48.58
CA LEU A 59 16.27 -25.92 49.10
C LEU A 59 17.31 -25.76 47.96
N ALA A 60 18.42 -25.11 48.31
CA ALA A 60 19.42 -24.47 47.45
C ALA A 60 20.57 -25.38 46.97
N MET A 61 21.28 -24.85 45.95
CA MET A 61 22.71 -24.95 45.60
C MET A 61 23.45 -26.31 45.71
N VAL A 62 24.20 -26.67 44.67
CA VAL A 62 25.69 -26.51 44.58
C VAL A 62 26.19 -27.15 43.28
N HIS A 63 27.15 -26.46 42.66
CA HIS A 63 28.14 -26.87 41.65
C HIS A 63 28.26 -28.35 41.26
N THR A 64 28.48 -28.62 39.97
CA THR A 64 29.84 -28.91 39.44
C THR A 64 29.85 -29.06 37.91
N SER A 65 30.95 -28.56 37.35
CA SER A 65 31.46 -28.77 36.00
C SER A 65 31.64 -30.25 35.66
N SER A 66 31.30 -30.67 34.43
CA SER A 66 32.22 -31.51 33.67
C SER A 66 32.04 -31.35 32.16
N ARG A 67 33.20 -31.24 31.50
CA ARG A 67 33.45 -31.10 30.07
C ARG A 67 33.93 -32.48 29.59
N SER A 68 33.37 -33.02 28.51
CA SER A 68 34.07 -34.01 27.66
C SER A 68 33.34 -34.09 26.32
N TYR A 69 33.85 -33.55 25.21
CA TYR A 69 34.84 -34.19 24.31
C TYR A 69 34.50 -35.63 23.91
N TYR A 70 33.94 -35.78 22.72
CA TYR A 70 34.18 -36.96 21.88
C TYR A 70 34.53 -36.50 20.46
N LYS A 71 35.69 -36.97 20.00
CA LYS A 71 36.23 -36.78 18.65
C LYS A 71 36.64 -38.16 18.14
N SER A 72 36.60 -38.29 16.81
CA SER A 72 37.33 -39.26 15.97
C SER A 72 36.53 -40.55 15.65
N ARG A 73 36.19 -40.82 14.36
CA ARG A 73 37.01 -41.34 13.22
C ARG A 73 36.85 -42.89 13.15
N VAL A 74 36.83 -43.64 12.04
CA VAL A 74 37.11 -43.47 10.59
C VAL A 74 36.39 -44.63 9.81
N ASP A 75 36.30 -44.50 8.48
CA ASP A 75 36.32 -45.54 7.41
C ASP A 75 35.18 -46.59 7.35
N GLY A 76 34.60 -46.97 6.21
CA GLY A 76 34.97 -46.88 4.79
C GLY A 76 34.80 -48.27 4.16
N LEU A 77 33.94 -48.45 3.15
CA LEU A 77 34.13 -49.47 2.09
C LEU A 77 33.18 -49.28 0.90
N LEU A 78 33.77 -49.46 -0.29
CA LEU A 78 33.20 -49.44 -1.64
C LEU A 78 32.40 -50.73 -1.97
N HIS A 79 31.44 -50.64 -2.90
CA HIS A 79 31.33 -51.57 -4.05
C HIS A 79 30.35 -51.08 -5.15
N SER A 80 30.91 -50.81 -6.33
CA SER A 80 30.47 -51.07 -7.72
C SER A 80 28.99 -51.32 -8.12
N LEU A 81 28.44 -50.40 -8.94
CA LEU A 81 27.86 -50.53 -10.31
C LEU A 81 26.91 -51.72 -10.69
N PRO A 82 25.88 -51.53 -11.58
CA PRO A 82 26.09 -51.00 -12.94
C PRO A 82 25.04 -50.08 -13.58
N ARG A 83 25.52 -49.39 -14.63
CA ARG A 83 24.80 -48.63 -15.66
C ARG A 83 23.70 -49.45 -16.36
N ARG A 84 22.58 -48.80 -16.67
CA ARG A 84 21.75 -49.12 -17.85
C ARG A 84 21.43 -47.86 -18.64
N SER A 85 21.79 -47.92 -19.93
CA SER A 85 21.49 -46.98 -20.99
C SER A 85 20.14 -47.33 -21.61
N LEU A 86 19.28 -46.35 -21.83
CA LEU A 86 18.12 -46.45 -22.73
C LEU A 86 18.11 -45.21 -23.64
N LYS A 87 18.27 -45.48 -24.94
CA LYS A 87 18.06 -44.56 -26.06
C LYS A 87 16.59 -44.63 -26.52
N LEU A 88 16.23 -43.62 -27.34
CA LEU A 88 14.99 -43.37 -28.09
C LEU A 88 13.95 -42.50 -27.35
N ALA A 89 13.29 -41.51 -27.96
CA ALA A 89 13.30 -41.00 -29.33
C ALA A 89 12.85 -39.53 -29.33
N THR A 90 13.39 -38.77 -30.27
CA THR A 90 13.00 -37.41 -30.64
C THR A 90 11.69 -37.39 -31.41
N THR A 91 10.73 -36.58 -30.97
CA THR A 91 9.62 -36.06 -31.79
C THR A 91 9.41 -34.59 -31.46
N PRO A 92 9.60 -33.65 -32.40
CA PRO A 92 9.21 -32.26 -32.20
C PRO A 92 7.72 -32.09 -32.51
N VAL A 93 6.97 -31.54 -31.56
CA VAL A 93 5.60 -31.06 -31.79
C VAL A 93 5.68 -29.61 -32.23
N THR A 94 5.38 -29.40 -33.51
CA THR A 94 5.24 -28.10 -34.17
C THR A 94 3.88 -27.50 -33.82
N THR A 95 3.83 -26.32 -33.19
CA THR A 95 2.61 -25.51 -33.11
C THR A 95 2.74 -24.28 -33.99
N SER A 96 1.77 -24.11 -34.88
CA SER A 96 1.73 -23.14 -35.97
C SER A 96 1.58 -21.69 -35.49
N LEU A 97 2.51 -20.83 -35.92
CA LEU A 97 2.32 -19.38 -35.99
C LEU A 97 1.48 -19.04 -37.23
N HIS A 98 0.31 -18.43 -37.02
CA HIS A 98 -0.42 -17.74 -38.08
C HIS A 98 0.19 -16.36 -38.29
N SER A 99 0.96 -16.19 -39.36
CA SER A 99 1.30 -14.88 -39.91
C SER A 99 0.85 -14.82 -41.37
N ARG A 100 -0.08 -13.90 -41.66
CA ARG A 100 -0.56 -13.60 -43.01
C ARG A 100 0.48 -12.74 -43.72
N ARG A 101 0.99 -13.24 -44.86
CA ARG A 101 1.65 -12.44 -45.91
C ARG A 101 0.64 -12.08 -46.99
N LEU A 102 0.74 -10.86 -47.49
CA LEU A 102 0.46 -10.46 -48.88
C LEU A 102 1.67 -9.59 -49.31
N THR A 103 2.57 -10.12 -50.15
CA THR A 103 2.84 -9.67 -51.55
C THR A 103 3.21 -8.18 -51.65
N GLY A 104 4.39 -7.72 -52.10
CA GLY A 104 5.39 -8.28 -53.00
C GLY A 104 5.43 -7.48 -54.29
N ASP A 105 6.37 -6.53 -54.42
CA ASP A 105 6.95 -6.00 -55.68
C ASP A 105 7.99 -4.93 -55.30
N SER A 106 9.08 -4.60 -56.01
CA SER A 106 10.01 -5.27 -56.93
C SER A 106 11.01 -4.17 -57.36
N ARG A 107 12.33 -4.47 -57.39
CA ARG A 107 13.46 -3.73 -58.05
C ARG A 107 13.90 -2.39 -57.43
N GLY A 108 15.18 -1.99 -57.35
CA GLY A 108 16.48 -2.56 -57.75
C GLY A 108 17.62 -1.56 -57.48
N THR A 109 18.80 -2.09 -57.09
CA THR A 109 20.20 -1.65 -57.34
C THR A 109 20.71 -0.22 -57.08
N VAL A 110 21.64 -0.14 -56.09
CA VAL A 110 23.04 0.39 -56.10
C VAL A 110 23.32 1.75 -56.77
N ASP A 111 23.80 2.75 -56.02
CA ASP A 111 25.24 3.14 -55.98
C ASP A 111 25.58 4.21 -54.91
N THR A 112 26.86 4.20 -54.55
CA THR A 112 27.62 5.00 -53.60
C THR A 112 27.92 6.43 -54.07
N SER A 113 28.03 7.40 -53.14
CA SER A 113 29.11 8.42 -53.09
C SER A 113 28.86 9.56 -52.07
N GLN A 114 29.92 10.30 -51.81
CA GLN A 114 30.30 11.11 -50.66
C GLN A 114 29.65 12.51 -50.52
N ALA A 115 29.61 12.96 -49.25
CA ALA A 115 30.01 14.26 -48.69
C ALA A 115 29.41 15.62 -49.14
N ALA A 116 29.15 16.42 -48.08
CA ALA A 116 29.36 17.86 -47.92
C ALA A 116 28.20 18.86 -48.16
N ASN A 117 27.91 19.58 -47.05
CA ASN A 117 27.57 21.00 -46.88
C ASN A 117 26.26 21.63 -47.45
N MET A 118 25.56 22.27 -46.49
CA MET A 118 24.51 23.30 -46.53
C MET A 118 24.83 24.50 -47.47
N PRO A 119 23.83 25.31 -47.93
CA PRO A 119 23.14 26.37 -47.14
C PRO A 119 21.60 26.45 -47.39
N VAL A 120 20.76 26.69 -46.38
CA VAL A 120 20.19 27.99 -45.89
C VAL A 120 19.64 28.91 -47.00
N ASP A 121 18.34 29.18 -46.96
CA ASP A 121 17.74 30.41 -47.50
C ASP A 121 16.59 30.92 -46.61
N VAL A 122 16.72 32.19 -46.24
CA VAL A 122 15.79 33.04 -45.48
C VAL A 122 15.21 34.05 -46.46
N LYS A 123 13.91 34.38 -46.37
CA LYS A 123 13.36 35.59 -46.97
C LYS A 123 12.50 36.37 -45.97
N LEU A 124 12.97 37.56 -45.67
CA LEU A 124 12.29 38.68 -44.99
C LEU A 124 11.73 39.62 -46.07
N GLU A 125 10.56 40.21 -45.82
CA GLU A 125 10.17 41.50 -46.44
C GLU A 125 9.54 42.45 -45.41
N ASN A 126 9.92 43.72 -45.57
CA ASN A 126 9.62 44.95 -44.82
C ASN A 126 8.10 45.23 -44.74
N GLY A 127 7.52 46.01 -43.81
CA GLY A 127 7.99 47.17 -43.07
C GLY A 127 7.24 48.41 -43.58
N ASP A 128 6.28 48.94 -42.82
CA ASP A 128 5.84 50.33 -42.90
C ASP A 128 5.17 50.79 -41.60
N SER A 129 5.44 52.04 -41.24
CA SER A 129 5.14 52.67 -39.95
C SER A 129 3.95 53.65 -40.05
N VAL A 130 3.43 54.09 -38.89
CA VAL A 130 3.10 55.49 -38.53
C VAL A 130 1.86 55.61 -37.62
N ASN A 131 2.05 56.39 -36.54
CA ASN A 131 1.12 57.13 -35.66
C ASN A 131 0.49 56.48 -34.40
N SER A 132 1.09 56.84 -33.25
CA SER A 132 0.42 57.07 -31.96
C SER A 132 -0.10 58.53 -31.89
N PRO A 133 -1.10 58.85 -31.04
CA PRO A 133 -0.71 59.41 -29.73
C PRO A 133 -1.64 59.07 -28.53
N SER A 134 -0.97 59.09 -27.36
CA SER A 134 -1.39 59.54 -26.02
C SER A 134 -2.51 58.84 -25.22
N GLY A 135 -2.16 58.44 -23.99
CA GLY A 135 -3.02 58.65 -22.81
C GLY A 135 -3.25 57.45 -21.89
N GLU A 136 -2.34 57.23 -20.93
CA GLU A 136 -2.59 56.82 -19.53
C GLU A 136 -3.47 55.58 -19.22
N ASN A 137 -2.83 54.47 -18.84
CA ASN A 137 -2.83 53.97 -17.45
C ASN A 137 -2.13 52.60 -17.37
N ALA A 138 -0.92 52.62 -16.81
CA ALA A 138 -0.16 51.43 -16.49
C ALA A 138 -0.51 50.94 -15.08
N VAL A 139 -1.04 49.72 -14.98
CA VAL A 139 -0.88 48.88 -13.79
C VAL A 139 -0.59 47.45 -14.28
N GLN A 140 0.69 47.09 -14.29
CA GLN A 140 1.16 45.72 -14.49
C GLN A 140 0.82 44.90 -13.23
N ALA A 141 -0.07 43.92 -13.38
CA ALA A 141 -0.21 42.83 -12.41
C ALA A 141 0.87 41.78 -12.72
N GLN A 142 2.05 41.94 -12.10
CA GLN A 142 3.03 40.86 -12.00
C GLN A 142 2.40 39.71 -11.20
N ALA A 143 2.41 38.52 -11.80
CA ALA A 143 2.07 37.29 -11.13
C ALA A 143 3.05 37.06 -9.98
N ARG A 144 2.55 37.16 -8.75
CA ARG A 144 3.30 36.74 -7.56
C ARG A 144 3.48 35.23 -7.63
N THR A 145 4.67 34.80 -8.00
CA THR A 145 5.21 33.50 -7.62
C THR A 145 5.18 33.41 -6.10
N SER A 146 4.53 32.39 -5.57
CA SER A 146 4.55 32.09 -4.14
C SER A 146 5.96 31.63 -3.77
N ASP A 147 6.74 32.52 -3.18
CA ASP A 147 7.99 32.19 -2.50
C ASP A 147 7.66 31.33 -1.28
N LEU A 148 7.66 30.01 -1.48
CA LEU A 148 7.86 29.05 -0.40
C LEU A 148 9.37 28.92 -0.16
N PRO A 149 9.85 28.84 1.09
CA PRO A 149 11.26 28.64 1.36
C PRO A 149 11.77 27.36 0.67
N GLN A 150 12.90 27.45 -0.04
CA GLN A 150 13.54 26.34 -0.76
C GLN A 150 14.10 25.22 0.15
N ASP A 151 13.89 25.31 1.46
CA ASP A 151 14.48 24.41 2.46
C ASP A 151 13.55 23.30 2.97
N VAL A 152 12.38 23.10 2.35
CA VAL A 152 11.56 21.90 2.59
C VAL A 152 11.83 20.93 1.43
N PRO A 153 12.52 19.80 1.66
CA PRO A 153 12.61 18.75 0.65
C PRO A 153 11.20 18.39 0.20
N PRO A 154 10.93 18.27 -1.10
CA PRO A 154 9.63 17.82 -1.58
C PRO A 154 9.34 16.47 -0.93
N ASP A 155 8.10 16.31 -0.46
CA ASP A 155 7.61 15.07 0.12
C ASP A 155 7.90 13.93 -0.88
N PRO A 156 8.72 12.93 -0.52
CA PRO A 156 9.06 11.83 -1.43
C PRO A 156 7.82 11.01 -1.83
N GLU A 157 6.71 11.10 -1.09
CA GLU A 157 5.42 10.51 -1.46
C GLU A 157 4.52 11.43 -2.31
N SER A 158 4.97 12.66 -2.63
CA SER A 158 4.19 13.60 -3.45
C SER A 158 4.02 13.11 -4.89
N ASP A 159 2.80 13.28 -5.41
CA ASP A 159 2.45 12.90 -6.78
C ASP A 159 2.74 14.01 -7.83
N GLU A 160 3.41 15.09 -7.43
CA GLU A 160 3.69 16.24 -8.30
C GLU A 160 4.78 15.94 -9.34
N ASP A 161 4.55 16.39 -10.57
CA ASP A 161 5.50 16.21 -11.67
C ASP A 161 6.72 17.12 -11.45
N VAL A 162 7.88 16.47 -11.26
CA VAL A 162 9.14 17.17 -11.02
C VAL A 162 9.81 17.51 -12.36
N PRO A 163 10.30 18.76 -12.56
CA PRO A 163 11.13 19.12 -13.70
C PRO A 163 12.39 18.24 -13.78
N VAL A 164 12.60 17.59 -14.92
CA VAL A 164 13.77 16.75 -15.17
C VAL A 164 14.99 17.63 -15.42
N GLN A 165 16.08 17.37 -14.71
CA GLN A 165 17.36 18.03 -14.98
C GLN A 165 18.07 17.36 -16.17
N PRO A 166 18.75 18.11 -17.05
CA PRO A 166 19.43 17.57 -18.23
C PRO A 166 20.41 16.43 -17.91
N GLU A 167 21.15 16.55 -16.80
CA GLU A 167 22.13 15.57 -16.35
C GLU A 167 21.47 14.26 -15.93
N GLU A 168 20.37 14.35 -15.17
CA GLU A 168 19.59 13.19 -14.72
C GLU A 168 18.98 12.44 -15.93
N LEU A 169 18.56 13.18 -16.95
CA LEU A 169 18.07 12.60 -18.19
C LEU A 169 19.17 11.86 -18.96
N GLN A 170 20.36 12.46 -19.08
CA GLN A 170 21.48 11.85 -19.78
C GLN A 170 21.93 10.55 -19.07
N GLU A 171 22.02 10.56 -17.75
CA GLU A 171 22.31 9.37 -16.95
C GLU A 171 21.25 8.28 -17.20
N ALA A 172 19.96 8.64 -17.12
CA ALA A 172 18.86 7.72 -17.33
C ALA A 172 18.85 7.09 -18.73
N LEU A 173 19.24 7.86 -19.76
CA LEU A 173 19.36 7.37 -21.14
C LEU A 173 20.59 6.46 -21.33
N SER A 174 21.64 6.63 -20.54
CA SER A 174 22.84 5.78 -20.58
C SER A 174 22.68 4.46 -19.83
N ARG A 175 21.60 4.33 -19.04
CA ARG A 175 21.36 3.19 -18.17
C ARG A 175 21.14 1.91 -18.98
N PRO A 176 21.82 0.79 -18.65
CA PRO A 176 21.61 -0.47 -19.35
C PRO A 176 20.19 -0.99 -19.12
N PRO A 177 19.66 -1.81 -20.04
CA PRO A 177 18.33 -2.39 -19.87
C PRO A 177 18.28 -3.33 -18.65
N PRO A 178 17.15 -3.39 -17.92
CA PRO A 178 17.00 -4.26 -16.77
C PRO A 178 17.05 -5.74 -17.17
N VAL A 179 17.68 -6.55 -16.33
CA VAL A 179 17.77 -8.01 -16.48
C VAL A 179 16.69 -8.66 -15.61
N ASN A 180 15.55 -8.95 -16.22
CA ASN A 180 14.41 -9.55 -15.54
C ASN A 180 14.41 -11.07 -15.66
N SER A 181 13.96 -11.74 -14.60
CA SER A 181 13.72 -13.17 -14.65
C SER A 181 12.53 -13.50 -15.53
N SER A 182 12.62 -14.60 -16.27
CA SER A 182 11.48 -15.17 -16.99
C SER A 182 10.58 -16.05 -16.10
N TYR A 183 10.98 -16.28 -14.85
CA TYR A 183 10.22 -17.09 -13.91
C TYR A 183 8.95 -16.37 -13.46
N LEU A 184 7.81 -17.05 -13.60
CA LEU A 184 6.52 -16.64 -13.05
C LEU A 184 6.10 -17.62 -11.95
N PRO A 185 5.59 -17.12 -10.81
CA PRO A 185 5.25 -17.95 -9.65
C PRO A 185 3.88 -18.65 -9.81
N LEU A 186 3.71 -19.39 -10.90
CA LEU A 186 2.46 -20.07 -11.26
C LEU A 186 2.59 -21.60 -11.14
N PRO A 187 1.56 -22.33 -10.65
CA PRO A 187 0.30 -21.81 -10.13
C PRO A 187 0.48 -21.09 -8.78
N TRP A 188 -0.15 -19.92 -8.65
CA TRP A 188 -0.09 -19.10 -7.43
C TRP A 188 -0.87 -19.75 -6.28
N LYS A 189 -0.28 -19.76 -5.09
CA LYS A 189 -0.83 -20.33 -3.86
C LYS A 189 -0.76 -19.37 -2.67
N GLY A 190 -0.04 -18.27 -2.80
CA GLY A 190 0.11 -17.25 -1.78
C GLY A 190 -1.08 -16.30 -1.69
N ARG A 191 -0.92 -15.22 -0.94
CA ARG A 191 -1.94 -14.17 -0.82
C ARG A 191 -1.52 -12.93 -1.59
N LEU A 192 -2.44 -12.35 -2.35
CA LEU A 192 -2.30 -10.98 -2.84
C LEU A 192 -3.03 -10.02 -1.91
N GLY A 193 -2.46 -8.83 -1.74
CA GLY A 193 -3.05 -7.77 -0.94
C GLY A 193 -2.82 -6.38 -1.51
N TYR A 194 -3.51 -5.41 -0.93
CA TYR A 194 -3.37 -3.99 -1.24
C TYR A 194 -3.37 -3.16 0.05
N ALA A 195 -3.10 -1.85 -0.09
CA ALA A 195 -2.89 -0.97 1.05
C ALA A 195 -4.04 0.02 1.35
N CYS A 196 -4.36 0.12 2.64
CA CYS A 196 -5.09 1.19 3.33
C CYS A 196 -6.58 1.35 3.00
N LEU A 197 -6.94 1.48 1.73
CA LEU A 197 -8.30 1.84 1.30
C LEU A 197 -8.76 0.94 0.15
N ASN A 198 -10.06 0.68 0.12
CA ASN A 198 -10.74 0.03 -0.99
C ASN A 198 -11.49 1.09 -1.80
N THR A 199 -11.18 1.23 -3.09
CA THR A 199 -11.76 2.32 -3.90
C THR A 199 -13.27 2.17 -4.05
N TYR A 200 -13.80 0.98 -4.32
CA TYR A 200 -15.26 0.77 -4.40
C TYR A 200 -16.00 1.18 -3.12
N LEU A 201 -15.51 0.73 -1.98
CA LEU A 201 -16.13 0.98 -0.69
C LEU A 201 -16.00 2.45 -0.28
N ARG A 202 -14.91 3.13 -0.65
CA ARG A 202 -14.72 4.56 -0.40
C ARG A 202 -15.78 5.42 -1.09
N TYR A 203 -16.25 5.04 -2.28
CA TYR A 203 -17.30 5.77 -3.01
C TYR A 203 -18.71 5.20 -2.79
N SER A 204 -18.88 4.25 -1.89
CA SER A 204 -20.21 3.79 -1.48
C SER A 204 -20.94 4.87 -0.65
N ASN A 205 -22.26 4.71 -0.46
CA ASN A 205 -23.05 5.60 0.37
C ASN A 205 -23.79 4.80 1.46
N PRO A 206 -23.41 4.93 2.74
CA PRO A 206 -22.33 5.76 3.28
C PRO A 206 -20.93 5.24 2.89
N PRO A 207 -19.91 6.10 2.81
CA PRO A 207 -18.55 5.69 2.44
C PRO A 207 -17.91 4.85 3.55
N VAL A 208 -17.17 3.82 3.13
CA VAL A 208 -16.47 2.87 4.03
C VAL A 208 -14.97 2.99 3.81
N PHE A 209 -14.23 3.42 4.85
CA PHE A 209 -12.78 3.58 4.83
C PHE A 209 -12.23 3.64 6.26
N CYS A 210 -10.91 3.47 6.43
CA CYS A 210 -10.28 3.31 7.75
C CYS A 210 -9.28 4.43 8.08
N SER A 211 -9.43 5.60 7.48
CA SER A 211 -8.44 6.70 7.58
C SER A 211 -9.10 8.06 7.76
N ARG A 212 -10.23 8.12 8.49
CA ARG A 212 -10.83 9.40 8.91
C ARG A 212 -9.84 10.09 9.86
N THR A 213 -9.43 11.29 9.48
CA THR A 213 -8.56 12.15 10.29
C THR A 213 -9.16 13.56 10.38
N CYS A 214 -8.55 14.41 11.19
CA CYS A 214 -8.99 15.79 11.38
C CYS A 214 -7.79 16.75 11.50
N ARG A 215 -8.06 18.04 11.63
CA ARG A 215 -7.04 19.02 12.01
C ARG A 215 -7.03 19.19 13.53
N ILE A 216 -5.92 19.61 14.11
CA ILE A 216 -5.86 20.01 15.54
C ILE A 216 -6.91 21.10 15.83
N ALA A 217 -7.10 22.05 14.91
CA ALA A 217 -8.15 23.06 15.02
C ALA A 217 -9.56 22.45 15.18
N SER A 218 -9.83 21.30 14.57
CA SER A 218 -11.10 20.58 14.74
C SER A 218 -11.22 19.96 16.12
N ILE A 219 -10.13 19.44 16.69
CA ILE A 219 -10.12 18.95 18.09
C ILE A 219 -10.43 20.11 19.04
N LEU A 220 -9.77 21.25 18.86
CA LEU A 220 -9.98 22.45 19.67
C LEU A 220 -11.41 22.99 19.54
N GLU A 221 -11.95 23.04 18.32
CA GLU A 221 -13.33 23.46 18.08
C GLU A 221 -14.35 22.52 18.76
N ASN A 222 -14.11 21.21 18.72
CA ASN A 222 -14.96 20.22 19.38
C ASN A 222 -14.75 20.12 20.91
N ARG A 223 -13.92 20.98 21.51
CA ARG A 223 -13.92 21.17 22.98
C ARG A 223 -15.17 21.90 23.45
N HIS A 224 -15.86 22.61 22.57
CA HIS A 224 -17.08 23.34 22.91
C HIS A 224 -18.33 22.44 22.71
N PRO A 225 -19.38 22.59 23.54
CA PRO A 225 -20.66 21.92 23.29
C PRO A 225 -21.29 22.39 21.97
N LEU A 226 -22.21 21.62 21.41
CA LEU A 226 -22.98 22.04 20.24
C LEU A 226 -23.92 23.21 20.59
N LEU A 227 -24.24 24.04 19.59
CA LEU A 227 -25.24 25.12 19.71
C LEU A 227 -26.59 24.59 20.23
N ASP A 228 -27.01 23.43 19.74
CA ASP A 228 -28.13 22.66 20.29
C ASP A 228 -27.63 21.26 20.68
N PRO A 229 -27.37 21.00 21.97
CA PRO A 229 -26.93 19.70 22.45
C PRO A 229 -27.95 18.56 22.25
N SER A 230 -29.21 18.86 21.94
CA SER A 230 -30.25 17.85 21.68
C SER A 230 -30.22 17.32 20.25
N GLN A 231 -29.51 17.99 19.35
CA GLN A 231 -29.41 17.66 17.93
C GLN A 231 -28.04 17.06 17.59
N PRO A 232 -27.95 16.21 16.54
CA PRO A 232 -26.66 15.72 16.08
C PRO A 232 -25.78 16.86 15.57
N ALA A 233 -24.46 16.65 15.62
CA ALA A 233 -23.49 17.59 15.05
C ALA A 233 -23.75 17.77 13.55
N HIS A 234 -23.72 19.02 13.06
CA HIS A 234 -23.84 19.32 11.65
C HIS A 234 -22.89 20.44 11.24
N PRO A 235 -22.12 20.30 10.14
CA PRO A 235 -21.10 21.27 9.73
C PRO A 235 -21.59 22.70 9.52
N THR A 236 -22.90 22.95 9.41
CA THR A 236 -23.49 24.28 9.22
C THR A 236 -24.69 24.58 10.10
N LYS A 237 -25.40 23.55 10.59
CA LYS A 237 -26.71 23.71 11.25
C LYS A 237 -26.61 23.59 12.76
N ASN A 238 -25.62 22.83 13.24
CA ASN A 238 -25.40 22.60 14.66
C ASN A 238 -23.90 22.41 14.90
N ARG A 239 -23.19 23.54 14.96
CA ARG A 239 -21.74 23.59 15.17
C ARG A 239 -21.42 23.67 16.66
N PRO A 240 -20.17 23.39 17.08
CA PRO A 240 -19.70 23.75 18.41
C PRO A 240 -19.84 25.25 18.70
N ASP A 241 -20.44 25.59 19.84
CA ASP A 241 -20.64 26.96 20.33
C ASP A 241 -19.37 27.47 21.02
N ARG A 242 -18.54 28.18 20.26
CA ARG A 242 -17.27 28.73 20.73
C ARG A 242 -17.41 29.80 21.83
N SER A 243 -18.63 30.28 22.11
CA SER A 243 -18.88 31.20 23.23
C SER A 243 -18.91 30.50 24.58
N GLN A 244 -19.15 29.18 24.59
CA GLN A 244 -19.16 28.36 25.80
C GLN A 244 -17.75 27.94 26.21
N ALA A 245 -17.58 27.60 27.49
CA ALA A 245 -16.30 27.13 28.00
C ALA A 245 -15.83 25.84 27.29
N PRO A 246 -14.55 25.75 26.88
CA PRO A 246 -14.01 24.54 26.28
C PRO A 246 -13.76 23.45 27.33
N ASP A 247 -14.02 22.20 26.96
CA ASP A 247 -13.73 20.99 27.71
C ASP A 247 -12.82 20.06 26.89
N ILE A 248 -11.64 19.75 27.45
CA ILE A 248 -10.64 18.88 26.81
C ILE A 248 -11.24 17.50 26.52
N ALA A 249 -12.09 16.97 27.40
CA ALA A 249 -12.69 15.65 27.25
C ALA A 249 -13.60 15.56 26.01
N ARG A 250 -14.25 16.66 25.60
CA ARG A 250 -15.07 16.69 24.38
C ARG A 250 -14.23 16.62 23.11
N GLY A 251 -13.11 17.34 23.08
CA GLY A 251 -12.15 17.27 21.97
C GLY A 251 -11.54 15.88 21.84
N GLN A 252 -11.21 15.25 22.98
CA GLN A 252 -10.74 13.88 23.06
C GLN A 252 -11.79 12.88 22.53
N ALA A 253 -13.03 12.96 23.02
CA ALA A 253 -14.12 12.10 22.57
C ALA A 253 -14.40 12.24 21.06
N PHE A 254 -14.25 13.45 20.51
CA PHE A 254 -14.39 13.69 19.07
C PHE A 254 -13.35 12.91 18.25
N VAL A 255 -12.06 12.99 18.63
CA VAL A 255 -10.98 12.31 17.89
C VAL A 255 -11.05 10.78 18.07
N GLU A 256 -11.40 10.30 19.27
CA GLU A 256 -11.64 8.88 19.56
C GLU A 256 -12.80 8.32 18.73
N ALA A 257 -13.88 9.10 18.54
CA ALA A 257 -15.02 8.69 17.72
C ALA A 257 -14.65 8.48 16.25
N LEU A 258 -13.69 9.25 15.70
CA LEU A 258 -13.15 9.01 14.35
C LEU A 258 -12.40 7.67 14.28
N GLY A 259 -11.55 7.39 15.29
CA GLY A 259 -10.84 6.11 15.41
C GLY A 259 -11.78 4.92 15.51
N LEU A 260 -12.83 5.02 16.33
CA LEU A 260 -13.87 3.99 16.44
C LEU A 260 -14.61 3.78 15.11
N ALA A 261 -14.93 4.85 14.38
CA ALA A 261 -15.57 4.73 13.07
C ALA A 261 -14.65 4.02 12.05
N ASN A 262 -13.35 4.33 12.06
CA ASN A 262 -12.36 3.65 11.22
C ASN A 262 -12.25 2.15 11.56
N ALA A 263 -12.13 1.80 12.84
CA ALA A 263 -12.05 0.41 13.29
C ALA A 263 -13.32 -0.39 12.96
N ARG A 264 -14.51 0.21 13.06
CA ARG A 264 -15.78 -0.44 12.65
C ARG A 264 -15.86 -0.72 11.15
N ASP A 265 -15.32 0.19 10.32
CA ASP A 265 -15.34 0.03 8.88
C ASP A 265 -14.34 -1.03 8.38
N LEU A 266 -13.30 -1.34 9.15
CA LEU A 266 -12.34 -2.38 8.81
C LEU A 266 -13.03 -3.74 8.55
N THR A 267 -13.98 -4.13 9.41
CA THR A 267 -14.76 -5.37 9.25
C THR A 267 -15.50 -5.42 7.91
N LYS A 268 -16.01 -4.29 7.42
CA LYS A 268 -16.71 -4.22 6.12
C LYS A 268 -15.73 -4.43 4.97
N ILE A 269 -14.54 -3.84 5.04
CA ILE A 269 -13.48 -4.02 4.04
C ILE A 269 -13.03 -5.49 4.01
N LEU A 270 -12.79 -6.11 5.17
CA LEU A 270 -12.35 -7.51 5.24
C LEU A 270 -13.38 -8.48 4.67
N ARG A 271 -14.68 -8.29 4.97
CA ARG A 271 -15.75 -9.12 4.39
C ARG A 271 -15.89 -8.91 2.88
N TRP A 272 -15.67 -7.69 2.41
CA TRP A 272 -15.64 -7.40 0.97
C TRP A 272 -14.45 -8.09 0.29
N ASN A 273 -13.27 -8.01 0.90
CA ASN A 273 -12.05 -8.66 0.40
C ASN A 273 -12.24 -10.17 0.30
N ASP A 274 -12.77 -10.80 1.34
CA ASP A 274 -13.10 -12.22 1.37
C ASP A 274 -14.00 -12.63 0.20
N ARG A 275 -15.09 -11.88 -0.01
CA ARG A 275 -16.05 -12.13 -1.09
C ARG A 275 -15.39 -12.14 -2.47
N TYR A 276 -14.35 -11.35 -2.69
CA TYR A 276 -13.65 -11.22 -3.96
C TYR A 276 -12.25 -11.84 -3.98
N GLY A 277 -11.95 -12.72 -3.03
CA GLY A 277 -10.73 -13.54 -3.04
C GLY A 277 -9.45 -12.84 -2.60
N ILE A 278 -9.53 -11.66 -1.98
CA ILE A 278 -8.37 -10.95 -1.42
C ILE A 278 -8.21 -11.34 0.05
N LYS A 279 -6.99 -11.71 0.47
CA LYS A 279 -6.70 -12.23 1.81
C LYS A 279 -5.55 -11.53 2.54
N PHE A 280 -5.05 -10.43 2.00
CA PHE A 280 -3.99 -9.65 2.62
C PHE A 280 -4.32 -8.16 2.53
N MET A 281 -4.20 -7.44 3.65
CA MET A 281 -4.53 -6.02 3.74
C MET A 281 -3.49 -5.29 4.59
N ARG A 282 -2.87 -4.23 4.05
CA ARG A 282 -2.15 -3.28 4.91
C ARG A 282 -3.18 -2.32 5.52
N LEU A 283 -3.33 -2.36 6.84
CA LEU A 283 -4.19 -1.45 7.59
C LEU A 283 -3.65 -0.02 7.49
N SER A 284 -4.55 0.96 7.55
CA SER A 284 -4.14 2.37 7.54
C SER A 284 -3.44 2.73 8.84
N SER A 285 -2.26 3.35 8.75
CA SER A 285 -1.56 3.93 9.90
C SER A 285 -2.33 5.12 10.49
N GLU A 286 -3.18 5.78 9.70
CA GLU A 286 -4.09 6.87 10.09
C GLU A 286 -5.39 6.38 10.75
N MET A 287 -5.47 5.12 11.18
CA MET A 287 -6.68 4.54 11.75
C MET A 287 -7.14 5.27 13.01
N PHE A 288 -6.22 5.68 13.86
CA PHE A 288 -6.51 6.48 15.06
C PHE A 288 -5.79 7.83 14.97
N PRO A 289 -6.49 8.90 14.54
CA PRO A 289 -5.85 10.17 14.26
C PRO A 289 -5.22 10.77 15.52
N PHE A 290 -3.97 11.22 15.39
CA PHE A 290 -3.15 11.81 16.46
C PHE A 290 -2.80 10.89 17.64
N ALA A 291 -3.07 9.59 17.60
CA ALA A 291 -2.81 8.69 18.74
C ALA A 291 -1.36 8.76 19.27
N SER A 292 -0.38 8.96 18.39
CA SER A 292 1.05 9.09 18.73
C SER A 292 1.54 10.54 18.97
N HIS A 293 0.65 11.53 18.84
CA HIS A 293 1.00 12.95 19.00
C HIS A 293 1.41 13.27 20.45
N LYS A 294 2.42 14.13 20.63
CA LYS A 294 2.95 14.47 21.96
C LYS A 294 1.90 15.08 22.90
N GLU A 295 1.10 16.01 22.39
CA GLU A 295 0.10 16.76 23.18
C GLU A 295 -1.33 16.19 23.09
N TYR A 296 -1.71 15.64 21.92
CA TYR A 296 -3.08 15.20 21.62
C TYR A 296 -3.18 13.66 21.51
N GLY A 297 -2.10 12.96 21.86
CA GLY A 297 -2.02 11.50 21.81
C GLY A 297 -2.79 10.84 22.95
N TYR A 298 -3.14 9.58 22.72
CA TYR A 298 -4.00 8.81 23.62
C TYR A 298 -3.77 7.31 23.44
N ARG A 299 -4.15 6.56 24.47
CA ARG A 299 -4.11 5.09 24.46
C ARG A 299 -5.39 4.55 23.84
N LEU A 300 -5.28 3.47 23.07
CA LEU A 300 -6.42 2.85 22.40
C LEU A 300 -7.22 1.95 23.34
N ALA A 301 -6.54 1.24 24.25
CA ALA A 301 -7.16 0.21 25.09
C ALA A 301 -8.42 0.69 25.86
N PRO A 302 -8.48 1.91 26.44
CA PRO A 302 -9.63 2.36 27.22
C PRO A 302 -10.96 2.43 26.45
N PHE A 303 -10.95 2.62 25.13
CA PHE A 303 -12.18 2.83 24.35
C PHE A 303 -12.29 1.97 23.09
N ALA A 304 -11.17 1.50 22.54
CA ALA A 304 -11.12 0.78 21.25
C ALA A 304 -10.91 -0.74 21.37
N SER A 305 -10.68 -1.27 22.58
CA SER A 305 -10.38 -2.70 22.77
C SER A 305 -11.44 -3.62 22.17
N GLU A 306 -12.72 -3.37 22.44
CA GLU A 306 -13.81 -4.24 21.97
C GLU A 306 -13.95 -4.22 20.45
N VAL A 307 -13.88 -3.04 19.82
CA VAL A 307 -14.03 -2.91 18.37
C VAL A 307 -12.84 -3.51 17.62
N LEU A 308 -11.62 -3.35 18.13
CA LEU A 308 -10.43 -3.95 17.54
C LEU A 308 -10.42 -5.47 17.70
N ALA A 309 -10.85 -5.99 18.85
CA ALA A 309 -10.99 -7.43 19.07
C ALA A 309 -12.08 -8.05 18.16
N GLU A 310 -13.18 -7.35 17.88
CA GLU A 310 -14.17 -7.77 16.87
C GLU A 310 -13.54 -7.82 15.47
N ALA A 311 -12.81 -6.77 15.07
CA ALA A 311 -12.12 -6.77 13.78
C ALA A 311 -11.10 -7.92 13.69
N GLY A 312 -10.36 -8.19 14.77
CA GLY A 312 -9.43 -9.30 14.86
C GLY A 312 -10.07 -10.68 14.77
N ARG A 313 -11.25 -10.87 15.38
CA ARG A 313 -12.06 -12.09 15.18
C ARG A 313 -12.40 -12.30 13.71
N VAL A 314 -12.79 -11.25 13.00
CA VAL A 314 -13.09 -11.32 11.56
C VAL A 314 -11.83 -11.59 10.72
N ILE A 315 -10.69 -10.98 11.06
CA ILE A 315 -9.39 -11.27 10.43
C ILE A 315 -9.06 -12.76 10.57
N ALA A 316 -9.21 -13.30 11.78
CA ALA A 316 -8.94 -14.69 12.09
C ALA A 316 -9.88 -15.66 11.36
N GLU A 317 -11.19 -15.42 11.47
CA GLU A 317 -12.25 -16.22 10.83
C GLU A 317 -12.05 -16.33 9.32
N LEU A 318 -11.75 -15.20 8.67
CA LEU A 318 -11.61 -15.12 7.21
C LEU A 318 -10.19 -15.48 6.73
N GLY A 319 -9.26 -15.78 7.63
CA GLY A 319 -7.89 -16.15 7.29
C GLY A 319 -7.10 -15.02 6.62
N HIS A 320 -7.40 -13.76 6.95
CA HIS A 320 -6.66 -12.61 6.44
C HIS A 320 -5.29 -12.52 7.12
N ARG A 321 -4.30 -12.03 6.36
CA ARG A 321 -3.09 -11.42 6.91
C ARG A 321 -3.28 -9.91 6.96
N VAL A 322 -2.74 -9.27 7.98
CA VAL A 322 -2.69 -7.80 8.09
C VAL A 322 -1.26 -7.33 8.31
N SER A 323 -0.99 -6.07 7.98
CA SER A 323 0.26 -5.39 8.34
C SER A 323 0.01 -3.89 8.45
N VAL A 324 0.95 -3.12 9.00
CA VAL A 324 0.92 -1.65 9.02
C VAL A 324 2.25 -1.10 8.52
N HIS A 325 2.26 0.11 8.00
CA HIS A 325 3.48 0.78 7.59
C HIS A 325 3.47 2.19 8.19
N PRO A 326 4.04 2.39 9.39
CA PRO A 326 4.32 3.71 9.93
C PRO A 326 4.91 4.63 8.86
N GLY A 327 4.45 5.88 8.83
CA GLY A 327 4.80 6.82 7.76
C GLY A 327 6.26 7.26 7.83
N GLN A 328 6.68 8.02 6.81
CA GLN A 328 8.05 8.54 6.64
C GLN A 328 8.62 9.38 7.81
N PHE A 329 7.78 9.83 8.74
CA PHE A 329 8.21 10.59 9.91
C PHE A 329 8.77 9.72 11.04
N THR A 330 8.57 8.40 10.96
CA THR A 330 9.08 7.43 11.95
C THR A 330 10.53 7.07 11.59
N GLN A 331 11.49 7.82 12.13
CA GLN A 331 12.91 7.75 11.78
C GLN A 331 13.79 7.47 13.01
N LEU A 332 14.02 6.19 13.30
CA LEU A 332 14.89 5.74 14.40
C LEU A 332 16.37 6.08 14.19
N GLY A 333 16.80 6.30 12.95
CA GLY A 333 18.17 6.73 12.63
C GLY A 333 18.42 8.24 12.76
N SER A 334 17.42 9.03 13.18
CA SER A 334 17.54 10.49 13.25
C SER A 334 18.57 10.95 14.28
N PRO A 335 19.39 11.99 13.97
CA PRO A 335 20.27 12.62 14.96
C PRO A 335 19.50 13.53 15.93
N LYS A 336 18.21 13.78 15.70
CA LYS A 336 17.37 14.62 16.57
C LYS A 336 16.59 13.75 17.55
N ASN A 337 16.87 13.90 18.84
CA ASN A 337 16.20 13.14 19.90
C ASN A 337 14.67 13.27 19.87
N GLU A 338 14.13 14.47 19.59
CA GLU A 338 12.70 14.70 19.48
C GLU A 338 12.02 13.87 18.37
N VAL A 339 12.74 13.60 17.27
CA VAL A 339 12.25 12.77 16.16
C VAL A 339 12.27 11.30 16.58
N VAL A 340 13.33 10.87 17.26
CA VAL A 340 13.44 9.51 17.81
C VAL A 340 12.33 9.23 18.82
N GLU A 341 12.11 10.13 19.80
CA GLU A 341 11.03 10.03 20.77
C GLU A 341 9.65 9.96 20.12
N SER A 342 9.43 10.75 19.07
CA SER A 342 8.18 10.75 18.31
C SER A 342 7.99 9.45 17.52
N SER A 343 9.07 8.92 16.95
CA SER A 343 9.09 7.64 16.24
C SER A 343 8.77 6.49 17.18
N ILE A 344 9.32 6.49 18.40
CA ILE A 344 9.02 5.47 19.41
C ILE A 344 7.55 5.54 19.82
N ARG A 345 6.99 6.73 20.07
CA ARG A 345 5.55 6.87 20.36
C ARG A 345 4.67 6.36 19.22
N ASP A 346 5.09 6.58 17.97
CA ASP A 346 4.37 6.09 16.81
C ASP A 346 4.39 4.56 16.70
N LEU A 347 5.55 3.94 16.94
CA LEU A 347 5.67 2.47 17.00
C LEU A 347 4.87 1.86 18.16
N GLU A 348 4.84 2.52 19.32
CA GLU A 348 4.03 2.07 20.46
C GLU A 348 2.52 2.14 20.17
N TYR A 349 2.05 3.14 19.44
CA TYR A 349 0.66 3.21 18.96
C TYR A 349 0.34 2.03 18.03
N HIS A 350 1.17 1.78 17.03
CA HIS A 350 0.94 0.67 16.09
C HIS A 350 1.01 -0.70 16.79
N SER A 351 1.95 -0.86 17.74
CA SER A 351 2.05 -2.04 18.60
C SER A 351 0.76 -2.25 19.42
N GLU A 352 0.24 -1.21 20.09
CA GLU A 352 -1.01 -1.30 20.84
C GLU A 352 -2.18 -1.67 19.92
N MET A 353 -2.31 -1.01 18.77
CA MET A 353 -3.38 -1.30 17.81
C MET A 353 -3.38 -2.77 17.37
N LEU A 354 -2.22 -3.30 17.01
CA LEU A 354 -2.08 -4.69 16.58
C LEU A 354 -2.28 -5.69 17.74
N GLN A 355 -1.86 -5.38 18.97
CA GLN A 355 -2.13 -6.21 20.15
C GLN A 355 -3.64 -6.30 20.44
N LEU A 356 -4.37 -5.18 20.30
CA LEU A 356 -5.80 -5.12 20.55
C LEU A 356 -6.64 -5.85 19.49
N LEU A 357 -6.06 -6.24 18.35
CA LEU A 357 -6.71 -7.18 17.43
C LEU A 357 -6.84 -8.58 18.05
N GLN A 358 -6.01 -8.96 19.03
CA GLN A 358 -6.10 -10.27 19.70
C GLN A 358 -6.08 -11.45 18.70
N LEU A 359 -5.16 -11.39 17.72
CA LEU A 359 -5.08 -12.39 16.66
C LEU A 359 -4.56 -13.74 17.20
N PRO A 360 -4.91 -14.87 16.55
CA PRO A 360 -4.30 -16.16 16.83
C PRO A 360 -2.77 -16.11 16.69
N PRO A 361 -2.00 -16.94 17.44
CA PRO A 361 -0.55 -16.76 17.59
C PRO A 361 0.26 -16.63 16.29
N GLN A 362 -0.05 -17.40 15.24
CA GLN A 362 0.66 -17.28 13.97
C GLN A 362 0.24 -16.01 13.20
N GLN A 363 -1.04 -15.66 13.18
CA GLN A 363 -1.50 -14.44 12.51
C GLN A 363 -1.01 -13.18 13.22
N ASP A 364 -0.87 -13.23 14.55
CA ASP A 364 -0.27 -12.16 15.34
C ASP A 364 1.22 -11.96 14.99
N ARG A 365 1.99 -13.05 14.84
CA ARG A 365 3.36 -12.98 14.33
C ARG A 365 3.44 -12.40 12.92
N ASP A 366 2.48 -12.75 12.06
CA ASP A 366 2.42 -12.29 10.67
C ASP A 366 1.97 -10.83 10.52
N ALA A 367 1.41 -10.25 11.59
CA ALA A 367 1.00 -8.85 11.71
C ALA A 367 2.20 -7.93 11.99
N VAL A 368 2.93 -7.59 10.93
CA VAL A 368 4.20 -6.86 11.00
C VAL A 368 4.04 -5.34 10.84
N MET A 369 5.01 -4.60 11.38
CA MET A 369 5.20 -3.16 11.21
C MET A 369 6.37 -2.92 10.26
N ILE A 370 6.08 -2.42 9.06
CA ILE A 370 7.08 -2.17 8.02
C ILE A 370 7.66 -0.77 8.19
N LEU A 371 8.99 -0.66 8.22
CA LEU A 371 9.69 0.61 8.39
C LEU A 371 10.82 0.73 7.35
N HIS A 372 10.92 1.89 6.71
CA HIS A 372 12.14 2.26 5.99
C HIS A 372 13.22 2.71 6.98
N MET A 373 14.49 2.65 6.59
CA MET A 373 15.58 3.15 7.45
C MET A 373 15.50 4.68 7.66
N GLY A 374 14.83 5.40 6.77
CA GLY A 374 14.64 6.85 6.85
C GLY A 374 15.79 7.63 6.20
N GLY A 375 16.01 8.87 6.62
CA GLY A 375 17.09 9.70 6.07
C GLY A 375 18.48 9.12 6.31
N VAL A 376 19.44 9.42 5.42
CA VAL A 376 20.87 9.07 5.63
C VAL A 376 21.59 10.06 6.55
N PHE A 377 21.00 11.24 6.79
CA PHE A 377 21.54 12.28 7.67
C PHE A 377 23.04 12.59 7.47
N GLY A 378 23.49 12.57 6.21
CA GLY A 378 24.87 12.81 5.79
C GLY A 378 25.78 11.58 5.74
N ASP A 379 25.49 10.51 6.49
CA ASP A 379 26.34 9.32 6.58
C ASP A 379 25.51 8.06 6.89
N LYS A 380 25.59 7.07 5.99
CA LYS A 380 24.86 5.80 6.14
C LYS A 380 25.32 5.02 7.37
N GLU A 381 26.62 4.85 7.58
CA GLU A 381 27.12 4.03 8.69
C GLU A 381 26.81 4.69 10.05
N ALA A 382 26.96 6.01 10.14
CA ALA A 382 26.55 6.75 11.33
C ALA A 382 25.04 6.61 11.61
N THR A 383 24.22 6.57 10.55
CA THR A 383 22.77 6.35 10.67
C THR A 383 22.43 4.93 11.14
N LEU A 384 23.10 3.91 10.59
CA LEU A 384 22.95 2.53 11.04
C LEU A 384 23.33 2.39 12.53
N ASN A 385 24.39 3.08 12.97
CA ASN A 385 24.78 3.07 14.39
C ASN A 385 23.73 3.72 15.30
N ARG A 386 23.18 4.88 14.93
CA ARG A 386 22.06 5.48 15.68
C ARG A 386 20.82 4.58 15.68
N PHE A 387 20.52 3.92 14.57
CA PHE A 387 19.44 2.94 14.50
C PHE A 387 19.67 1.79 15.50
N ARG A 388 20.88 1.22 15.56
CA ARG A 388 21.23 0.16 16.55
C ARG A 388 20.98 0.63 17.98
N GLU A 389 21.46 1.82 18.32
CA GLU A 389 21.30 2.42 19.65
C GLU A 389 19.83 2.62 20.01
N ASN A 390 19.03 3.18 19.09
CA ASN A 390 17.62 3.48 19.31
C ASN A 390 16.71 2.24 19.19
N TYR A 391 17.15 1.19 18.51
CA TYR A 391 16.46 -0.10 18.45
C TYR A 391 16.59 -0.87 19.77
N GLN A 392 17.72 -0.76 20.46
CA GLN A 392 18.00 -1.49 21.71
C GLN A 392 16.96 -1.26 22.82
N PRO A 393 16.46 -0.05 23.11
CA PRO A 393 15.48 0.17 24.17
C PRO A 393 14.02 -0.08 23.74
N LEU A 394 13.74 -0.40 22.47
CA LEU A 394 12.37 -0.65 22.02
C LEU A 394 11.74 -1.83 22.78
N SER A 395 10.42 -1.74 23.00
CA SER A 395 9.65 -2.79 23.64
C SER A 395 9.74 -4.10 22.84
N GLN A 396 9.61 -5.23 23.55
CA GLN A 396 9.75 -6.53 22.90
C GLN A 396 8.66 -6.78 21.85
N ASP A 397 7.44 -6.25 22.05
CA ASP A 397 6.36 -6.35 21.06
C ASP A 397 6.73 -5.63 19.75
N ILE A 398 7.26 -4.40 19.85
CA ILE A 398 7.78 -3.69 18.68
C ILE A 398 8.86 -4.52 18.00
N LYS A 399 9.84 -5.01 18.76
CA LYS A 399 10.92 -5.84 18.20
C LYS A 399 10.42 -7.12 17.55
N ASN A 400 9.35 -7.74 18.06
CA ASN A 400 8.76 -8.95 17.49
C ASN A 400 8.14 -8.68 16.10
N ARG A 401 7.58 -7.48 15.89
CA ARG A 401 6.79 -7.14 14.71
C ARG A 401 7.50 -6.26 13.70
N LEU A 402 8.53 -5.51 14.10
CA LEU A 402 9.27 -4.62 13.23
C LEU A 402 9.97 -5.43 12.13
N VAL A 403 9.81 -4.96 10.89
CA VAL A 403 10.52 -5.41 9.70
C VAL A 403 11.06 -4.18 8.97
N LEU A 404 12.21 -4.32 8.31
CA LEU A 404 12.80 -3.25 7.50
C LEU A 404 12.49 -3.47 6.02
N GLU A 405 12.37 -2.39 5.26
CA GLU A 405 12.14 -2.40 3.82
C GLU A 405 13.19 -1.54 3.10
N ASN A 406 13.75 -2.06 2.00
CA ASN A 406 14.61 -1.26 1.10
C ASN A 406 13.80 -0.19 0.38
N ASP A 407 14.37 0.99 0.16
CA ASP A 407 13.67 2.15 -0.42
C ASP A 407 14.26 2.60 -1.76
N ASP A 408 13.61 3.58 -2.39
CA ASP A 408 13.93 4.12 -3.71
C ASP A 408 14.70 5.45 -3.68
N VAL A 409 15.23 5.82 -2.50
CA VAL A 409 15.97 7.07 -2.31
C VAL A 409 17.41 6.81 -1.87
N SER A 410 17.63 5.92 -0.92
CA SER A 410 18.88 5.87 -0.15
C SER A 410 19.32 4.47 0.23
N TRP A 411 18.42 3.57 0.59
CA TRP A 411 18.78 2.32 1.25
C TRP A 411 18.46 1.09 0.40
N SER A 412 19.51 0.50 -0.16
CA SER A 412 19.41 -0.74 -0.94
C SER A 412 19.27 -1.97 -0.04
N VAL A 413 18.92 -3.10 -0.64
CA VAL A 413 18.97 -4.42 0.01
C VAL A 413 20.36 -4.72 0.59
N HIS A 414 21.43 -4.32 -0.10
CA HIS A 414 22.81 -4.59 0.34
C HIS A 414 23.20 -3.74 1.56
N ASP A 415 22.63 -2.54 1.70
CA ASP A 415 22.82 -1.73 2.89
C ASP A 415 22.07 -2.32 4.10
N LEU A 416 20.83 -2.78 3.91
CA LEU A 416 19.93 -3.15 5.01
C LEU A 416 20.02 -4.61 5.45
N LEU A 417 20.32 -5.54 4.54
CA LEU A 417 20.34 -6.97 4.88
C LEU A 417 21.36 -7.31 6.00
N PRO A 418 22.57 -6.74 6.04
CA PRO A 418 23.51 -7.00 7.14
C PRO A 418 22.97 -6.61 8.52
N ILE A 419 22.37 -5.42 8.67
CA ILE A 419 21.81 -4.98 9.95
C ILE A 419 20.53 -5.76 10.30
N CYS A 420 19.75 -6.18 9.30
CA CYS A 420 18.62 -7.09 9.48
C CYS A 420 19.07 -8.45 10.04
N GLU A 421 20.19 -8.98 9.53
CA GLU A 421 20.79 -10.21 10.03
C GLU A 421 21.33 -10.05 11.46
N GLU A 422 22.04 -8.94 11.72
CA GLU A 422 22.62 -8.60 13.03
C GLU A 422 21.57 -8.43 14.12
N LEU A 423 20.53 -7.62 13.88
CA LEU A 423 19.52 -7.26 14.88
C LEU A 423 18.33 -8.23 14.90
N ASN A 424 18.38 -9.30 14.08
CA ASN A 424 17.28 -10.23 13.89
C ASN A 424 15.96 -9.54 13.49
N ILE A 425 16.04 -8.64 12.51
CA ILE A 425 14.92 -7.94 11.91
C ILE A 425 14.65 -8.54 10.52
N PRO A 426 13.43 -8.94 10.17
CA PRO A 426 13.13 -9.40 8.82
C PRO A 426 13.26 -8.28 7.78
N LEU A 427 13.79 -8.60 6.60
CA LEU A 427 13.82 -7.67 5.47
C LEU A 427 12.67 -7.96 4.50
N VAL A 428 11.79 -6.98 4.31
CA VAL A 428 10.82 -6.94 3.21
C VAL A 428 11.58 -6.50 1.96
N LEU A 429 11.62 -7.37 0.95
CA LEU A 429 12.08 -6.96 -0.37
C LEU A 429 10.94 -6.23 -1.08
N ASP A 430 11.17 -4.98 -1.41
CA ASP A 430 10.39 -4.25 -2.42
C ASP A 430 11.15 -4.27 -3.75
N PHE A 431 10.53 -4.89 -4.76
CA PHE A 431 11.12 -5.02 -6.10
C PHE A 431 11.18 -3.69 -6.86
N HIS A 432 10.22 -2.80 -6.65
CA HIS A 432 10.18 -1.50 -7.31
C HIS A 432 11.32 -0.62 -6.82
N HIS A 433 11.45 -0.51 -5.50
CA HIS A 433 12.54 0.19 -4.83
C HIS A 433 13.89 -0.40 -5.23
N HIS A 434 14.01 -1.73 -5.25
CA HIS A 434 15.25 -2.40 -5.65
C HIS A 434 15.68 -2.03 -7.07
N ASN A 435 14.74 -1.87 -7.99
CA ASN A 435 15.05 -1.50 -9.37
C ASN A 435 15.42 -0.01 -9.53
N ILE A 436 15.32 0.81 -8.47
CA ILE A 436 15.74 2.22 -8.45
C ILE A 436 17.04 2.36 -7.67
N ILE A 437 17.12 1.78 -6.46
CA ILE A 437 18.29 1.82 -5.58
C ILE A 437 18.80 0.39 -5.30
N PHE A 438 19.98 0.11 -5.83
CA PHE A 438 20.68 -1.16 -5.66
C PHE A 438 22.20 -0.95 -5.70
N ASP A 439 22.95 -1.94 -5.23
CA ASP A 439 24.41 -1.96 -5.37
C ASP A 439 24.78 -2.51 -6.76
N SER A 440 25.08 -1.59 -7.68
CA SER A 440 25.43 -1.89 -9.06
C SER A 440 26.74 -2.66 -9.23
N THR A 441 27.55 -2.77 -8.18
CA THR A 441 28.77 -3.60 -8.17
C THR A 441 28.47 -5.07 -7.90
N GLN A 442 27.30 -5.37 -7.30
CA GLN A 442 26.90 -6.73 -6.90
C GLN A 442 25.80 -7.30 -7.80
N VAL A 443 24.83 -6.46 -8.20
CA VAL A 443 23.66 -6.88 -8.99
C VAL A 443 23.35 -5.86 -10.08
N ARG A 444 22.75 -6.33 -11.18
CA ARG A 444 22.19 -5.44 -12.20
C ARG A 444 20.75 -5.08 -11.85
N GLU A 445 20.27 -3.97 -12.40
CA GLU A 445 18.85 -3.63 -12.34
C GLU A 445 18.00 -4.79 -12.89
N GLY A 446 16.86 -5.04 -12.27
CA GLY A 446 15.90 -6.04 -12.69
C GLY A 446 15.70 -7.13 -11.65
N THR A 447 14.83 -8.08 -11.98
CA THR A 447 14.38 -9.09 -11.03
C THR A 447 15.24 -10.36 -10.98
N GLN A 448 16.19 -10.54 -11.90
CA GLN A 448 16.95 -11.80 -12.01
C GLN A 448 18.05 -11.92 -10.96
N ASP A 449 18.90 -10.90 -10.81
CA ASP A 449 20.11 -11.00 -10.00
C ASP A 449 19.79 -10.99 -8.50
N ILE A 450 18.75 -10.24 -8.08
CA ILE A 450 18.31 -10.16 -6.69
C ILE A 450 17.83 -11.50 -6.11
N MET A 451 17.44 -12.45 -6.97
CA MET A 451 17.07 -13.81 -6.56
C MET A 451 18.20 -14.51 -5.80
N GLY A 452 19.46 -14.16 -6.08
CA GLY A 452 20.62 -14.68 -5.35
C GLY A 452 20.64 -14.34 -3.86
N LEU A 453 19.86 -13.34 -3.42
CA LEU A 453 19.73 -12.97 -2.00
C LEU A 453 18.50 -13.57 -1.32
N PHE A 454 17.62 -14.29 -2.03
CA PHE A 454 16.35 -14.76 -1.47
C PHE A 454 16.53 -15.67 -0.25
N ASP A 455 17.51 -16.56 -0.25
CA ASP A 455 17.74 -17.45 0.89
C ASP A 455 18.16 -16.68 2.16
N ARG A 456 19.01 -15.66 2.01
CA ARG A 456 19.41 -14.78 3.12
C ARG A 456 18.23 -13.99 3.64
N ILE A 457 17.46 -13.38 2.73
CA ILE A 457 16.25 -12.63 3.09
C ILE A 457 15.27 -13.55 3.81
N LYS A 458 14.94 -14.72 3.25
CA LYS A 458 14.02 -15.71 3.83
C LYS A 458 14.47 -16.20 5.21
N ALA A 459 15.78 -16.32 5.43
CA ALA A 459 16.31 -16.69 6.74
C ALA A 459 15.95 -15.66 7.82
N THR A 460 15.93 -14.36 7.50
CA THR A 460 15.53 -13.31 8.46
C THR A 460 14.09 -13.45 8.96
N TRP A 461 13.17 -13.92 8.10
CA TRP A 461 11.77 -14.22 8.45
C TRP A 461 11.64 -15.53 9.25
N THR A 462 12.34 -16.56 8.78
CA THR A 462 12.30 -17.91 9.35
C THR A 462 12.76 -17.91 10.81
N ARG A 463 13.82 -17.15 11.15
CA ARG A 463 14.32 -17.02 12.53
C ARG A 463 13.29 -16.52 13.53
N LYS A 464 12.28 -15.76 13.08
CA LYS A 464 11.20 -15.24 13.93
C LYS A 464 9.90 -16.03 13.82
N GLY A 465 9.85 -17.07 12.98
CA GLY A 465 8.62 -17.81 12.72
C GLY A 465 7.51 -16.95 12.09
N ILE A 466 7.90 -15.94 11.31
CA ILE A 466 6.98 -15.05 10.60
C ILE A 466 6.88 -15.53 9.15
N THR A 467 5.67 -15.62 8.62
CA THR A 467 5.45 -15.90 7.19
C THR A 467 6.04 -14.76 6.36
N GLN A 468 6.95 -15.06 5.43
CA GLN A 468 7.59 -14.03 4.61
C GLN A 468 6.56 -13.23 3.80
N LYS A 469 6.80 -11.92 3.66
CA LYS A 469 6.11 -11.07 2.67
C LYS A 469 7.11 -10.32 1.80
N MET A 470 6.65 -9.89 0.64
CA MET A 470 7.35 -8.99 -0.28
C MET A 470 6.40 -7.89 -0.75
N HIS A 471 6.96 -6.80 -1.26
CA HIS A 471 6.22 -5.72 -1.89
C HIS A 471 6.48 -5.70 -3.39
N TYR A 472 5.48 -5.30 -4.16
CA TYR A 472 5.57 -5.19 -5.60
C TYR A 472 4.82 -3.96 -6.12
N SER A 473 5.51 -3.18 -6.93
CA SER A 473 4.97 -2.08 -7.72
C SER A 473 5.71 -1.99 -9.06
N GLU A 474 5.27 -1.08 -9.91
CA GLU A 474 5.91 -0.71 -11.17
C GLU A 474 5.93 0.82 -11.31
N PRO A 475 6.93 1.41 -11.98
CA PRO A 475 6.93 2.83 -12.28
C PRO A 475 5.82 3.19 -13.26
N THR A 476 5.41 4.46 -13.28
CA THR A 476 4.54 4.96 -14.36
C THR A 476 5.19 4.78 -15.76
N PRO A 477 4.43 4.45 -16.82
CA PRO A 477 5.01 4.13 -18.14
C PRO A 477 5.88 5.23 -18.77
N SER A 478 5.65 6.49 -18.41
CA SER A 478 6.40 7.65 -18.91
C SER A 478 7.66 7.97 -18.09
N ALA A 479 7.91 7.28 -16.97
CA ALA A 479 9.03 7.56 -16.10
C ALA A 479 10.35 7.05 -16.70
N ILE A 480 11.34 7.95 -16.80
CA ILE A 480 12.66 7.63 -17.35
C ILE A 480 13.72 7.72 -16.27
N THR A 481 13.72 8.81 -15.49
CA THR A 481 14.73 9.04 -14.46
C THR A 481 14.44 8.31 -13.16
N ASN A 482 15.45 8.13 -12.30
CA ASN A 482 15.27 7.49 -10.98
C ASN A 482 14.22 8.21 -10.16
N ARG A 483 14.21 9.56 -10.17
CA ARG A 483 13.21 10.33 -9.42
C ARG A 483 11.79 10.15 -9.97
N GLN A 484 11.61 10.17 -11.28
CA GLN A 484 10.30 9.93 -11.90
C GLN A 484 9.79 8.52 -11.64
N ARG A 485 10.70 7.55 -11.63
CA ARG A 485 10.36 6.13 -11.43
C ARG A 485 9.83 5.82 -10.04
N ARG A 486 10.11 6.64 -9.03
CA ARG A 486 9.57 6.45 -7.66
C ARG A 486 8.05 6.37 -7.65
N LYS A 487 7.40 7.17 -8.50
CA LYS A 487 5.94 7.19 -8.61
C LYS A 487 5.39 5.84 -9.08
N HIS A 488 4.64 5.20 -8.19
CA HIS A 488 3.91 3.96 -8.47
C HIS A 488 2.88 4.15 -9.58
N SER A 489 2.76 3.15 -10.44
CA SER A 489 1.70 3.06 -11.44
C SER A 489 0.32 2.83 -10.81
N ASP A 490 -0.72 3.07 -11.61
CA ASP A 490 -2.09 2.79 -11.19
C ASP A 490 -2.33 1.30 -10.98
N ARG A 491 -1.80 0.48 -11.90
CA ARG A 491 -1.80 -0.98 -11.86
C ARG A 491 -0.45 -1.54 -12.29
N VAL A 492 -0.16 -2.75 -11.83
CA VAL A 492 1.01 -3.53 -12.23
C VAL A 492 0.64 -4.56 -13.28
N SER A 493 1.59 -4.91 -14.15
CA SER A 493 1.38 -5.74 -15.33
C SER A 493 1.81 -7.20 -15.16
N THR A 494 2.67 -7.51 -14.18
CA THR A 494 3.18 -8.87 -13.97
C THR A 494 3.32 -9.27 -12.50
N LEU A 495 3.83 -10.49 -12.25
CA LEU A 495 4.22 -10.99 -10.93
C LEU A 495 5.75 -11.06 -10.83
N PRO A 496 6.35 -10.70 -9.68
CA PRO A 496 7.78 -10.88 -9.47
C PRO A 496 8.14 -12.37 -9.31
N PRO A 497 9.42 -12.76 -9.55
CA PRO A 497 9.87 -14.15 -9.53
C PRO A 497 10.02 -14.71 -8.10
N CYS A 498 8.99 -14.56 -7.26
CA CYS A 498 8.99 -14.99 -5.85
C CYS A 498 8.49 -16.43 -5.66
N ASP A 499 8.51 -16.94 -4.43
CA ASP A 499 7.91 -18.25 -4.14
C ASP A 499 6.39 -18.25 -4.44
N PRO A 500 5.82 -19.28 -5.10
CA PRO A 500 4.39 -19.34 -5.36
C PRO A 500 3.48 -19.24 -4.13
N THR A 501 4.00 -19.46 -2.91
CA THR A 501 3.25 -19.31 -1.65
C THR A 501 3.44 -17.95 -0.98
N MET A 502 4.07 -16.98 -1.64
CA MET A 502 4.42 -15.68 -1.04
C MET A 502 3.17 -14.86 -0.68
N ASP A 503 3.22 -14.16 0.45
CA ASP A 503 2.27 -13.08 0.73
C ASP A 503 2.81 -11.79 0.07
N LEU A 504 2.18 -11.38 -1.03
CA LEU A 504 2.64 -10.28 -1.86
C LEU A 504 1.71 -9.07 -1.71
N MET A 505 2.26 -7.95 -1.24
CA MET A 505 1.56 -6.67 -1.16
C MET A 505 1.74 -5.92 -2.48
N ILE A 506 0.64 -5.58 -3.15
CA ILE A 506 0.64 -4.79 -4.37
C ILE A 506 0.49 -3.31 -4.00
N GLU A 507 1.51 -2.53 -4.32
CA GLU A 507 1.64 -1.12 -3.96
C GLU A 507 1.32 -0.21 -5.15
N ALA A 508 0.06 -0.21 -5.57
CA ALA A 508 -0.39 0.58 -6.73
C ALA A 508 -1.45 1.64 -6.34
N LYS A 509 -1.68 2.64 -7.21
CA LYS A 509 -2.63 3.72 -6.92
C LYS A 509 -4.09 3.24 -6.92
N ASP A 510 -4.46 2.30 -7.79
CA ASP A 510 -5.82 1.75 -7.90
C ASP A 510 -6.15 0.62 -6.90
N LYS A 511 -5.26 0.35 -5.93
CA LYS A 511 -5.52 -0.52 -4.77
C LYS A 511 -6.01 -1.92 -5.16
N GLU A 512 -7.21 -2.32 -4.74
CA GLU A 512 -7.79 -3.63 -5.00
C GLU A 512 -7.95 -3.93 -6.49
N GLN A 513 -8.07 -2.90 -7.34
CA GLN A 513 -8.22 -3.11 -8.78
C GLN A 513 -6.93 -3.58 -9.44
N ALA A 514 -5.77 -3.16 -8.92
CA ALA A 514 -4.47 -3.69 -9.36
C ALA A 514 -4.33 -5.17 -9.01
N VAL A 515 -4.86 -5.58 -7.84
CA VAL A 515 -4.93 -7.00 -7.46
C VAL A 515 -5.84 -7.78 -8.40
N PHE A 516 -7.03 -7.27 -8.72
CA PHE A 516 -7.95 -7.90 -9.66
C PHE A 516 -7.37 -8.02 -11.07
N GLU A 517 -6.61 -7.02 -11.51
CA GLU A 517 -5.93 -7.07 -12.81
C GLU A 517 -4.94 -8.24 -12.88
N LEU A 518 -4.10 -8.41 -11.86
CA LEU A 518 -3.21 -9.57 -11.77
C LEU A 518 -3.97 -10.89 -11.70
N MET A 519 -5.01 -10.96 -10.86
CA MET A 519 -5.85 -12.14 -10.74
C MET A 519 -6.45 -12.55 -12.09
N LYS A 520 -6.97 -11.59 -12.86
CA LYS A 520 -7.56 -11.83 -14.17
C LYS A 520 -6.52 -12.20 -15.23
N THR A 521 -5.41 -11.44 -15.31
CA THR A 521 -4.35 -11.63 -16.30
C THR A 521 -3.72 -13.01 -16.19
N PHE A 522 -3.46 -13.47 -14.97
CA PHE A 522 -2.81 -14.76 -14.71
C PHE A 522 -3.78 -15.87 -14.31
N LYS A 523 -5.10 -15.61 -14.33
CA LYS A 523 -6.16 -16.54 -13.91
C LYS A 523 -5.88 -17.16 -12.52
N LEU A 524 -5.50 -16.30 -11.58
CA LEU A 524 -5.17 -16.70 -10.21
C LEU A 524 -6.43 -17.23 -9.49
N PRO A 525 -6.29 -17.99 -8.39
CA PRO A 525 -7.44 -18.47 -7.64
C PRO A 525 -8.40 -17.35 -7.25
N GLY A 526 -9.70 -17.51 -7.55
CA GLY A 526 -10.73 -16.52 -7.25
C GLY A 526 -10.92 -15.43 -8.31
N HIS A 527 -10.20 -15.45 -9.44
CA HIS A 527 -10.36 -14.47 -10.53
C HIS A 527 -11.79 -14.39 -11.09
N GLU A 528 -12.57 -15.46 -10.93
CA GLU A 528 -13.96 -15.56 -11.34
C GLU A 528 -14.94 -14.83 -10.40
N LEU A 529 -14.54 -14.54 -9.15
CA LEU A 529 -15.42 -14.01 -8.11
C LEU A 529 -15.87 -12.56 -8.36
N PHE A 530 -15.12 -11.82 -9.18
CA PHE A 530 -15.37 -10.42 -9.50
C PHE A 530 -15.73 -10.19 -10.98
N ASN A 531 -16.12 -11.23 -11.72
CA ASN A 531 -16.51 -11.11 -13.13
C ASN A 531 -17.69 -10.13 -13.36
N ASP A 532 -18.59 -10.03 -12.38
CA ASP A 532 -19.76 -9.15 -12.44
C ASP A 532 -19.47 -7.74 -11.88
N MET A 533 -18.24 -7.46 -11.46
CA MET A 533 -17.85 -6.13 -10.99
C MET A 533 -17.48 -5.22 -12.16
N ILE A 534 -18.09 -4.04 -12.18
CA ILE A 534 -17.73 -2.97 -13.12
C ILE A 534 -16.48 -2.26 -12.57
N PRO A 535 -15.31 -2.27 -13.25
CA PRO A 535 -14.10 -1.58 -12.80
C PRO A 535 -14.38 -0.14 -12.36
N HIS A 536 -13.92 0.23 -11.16
CA HIS A 536 -14.11 1.59 -10.67
C HIS A 536 -13.13 2.54 -11.34
N VAL A 537 -13.63 3.48 -12.13
CA VAL A 537 -12.80 4.55 -12.69
C VAL A 537 -12.82 5.73 -11.73
N ARG A 538 -11.69 6.01 -11.07
CA ARG A 538 -11.55 7.22 -10.26
C ARG A 538 -11.65 8.44 -11.17
N THR A 539 -12.54 9.37 -10.84
CA THR A 539 -12.79 10.59 -11.65
C THR A 539 -12.15 11.85 -11.06
N ASP A 540 -11.41 11.69 -9.96
CA ASP A 540 -10.98 12.76 -9.05
C ASP A 540 -9.47 12.96 -8.95
N GLU A 541 -8.63 12.12 -9.57
CA GLU A 541 -7.20 12.40 -9.62
C GLU A 541 -6.89 13.58 -10.54
N ASN A 542 -6.09 14.52 -10.02
CA ASN A 542 -5.46 15.62 -10.76
C ASN A 542 -6.40 16.53 -11.55
N LYS A 543 -7.64 16.76 -11.09
CA LYS A 543 -8.37 17.95 -11.56
C LYS A 543 -7.69 19.17 -10.93
N PRO A 544 -7.08 20.08 -11.73
CA PRO A 544 -6.58 21.34 -11.19
C PRO A 544 -7.72 22.00 -10.43
N PHE A 545 -7.45 22.48 -9.22
CA PHE A 545 -8.43 23.25 -8.47
C PHE A 545 -8.96 24.37 -9.36
N LYS A 546 -10.24 24.27 -9.75
CA LYS A 546 -10.92 25.35 -10.47
C LYS A 546 -11.54 26.25 -9.40
N PRO A 547 -11.00 27.47 -9.17
CA PRO A 547 -11.62 28.39 -8.24
C PRO A 547 -13.09 28.61 -8.64
N PRO A 548 -14.01 28.75 -7.68
CA PRO A 548 -15.41 28.98 -7.98
C PRO A 548 -15.51 30.21 -8.89
N ARG A 549 -16.23 30.06 -10.02
CA ARG A 549 -16.53 31.18 -10.92
C ARG A 549 -17.15 32.28 -10.08
N LYS A 550 -16.47 33.43 -9.96
CA LYS A 550 -17.08 34.64 -9.40
C LYS A 550 -18.38 34.84 -10.18
N SER A 551 -19.51 34.69 -9.52
CA SER A 551 -20.78 35.07 -10.13
C SER A 551 -20.65 36.53 -10.50
N THR A 552 -20.72 36.85 -11.78
CA THR A 552 -20.99 38.21 -12.21
C THR A 552 -22.29 38.60 -11.54
N LYS A 553 -22.21 39.42 -10.48
CA LYS A 553 -23.38 40.13 -9.99
C LYS A 553 -23.96 40.80 -11.23
N LYS A 554 -25.14 40.35 -11.67
CA LYS A 554 -25.98 41.16 -12.54
C LYS A 554 -26.17 42.46 -11.76
N ASN A 555 -25.57 43.55 -12.24
CA ASN A 555 -26.00 44.88 -11.88
C ASN A 555 -27.44 44.99 -12.36
N GLY A 556 -28.38 44.56 -11.51
CA GLY A 556 -29.77 44.92 -11.63
C GLY A 556 -29.86 46.39 -11.27
N GLY A 557 -29.90 47.24 -12.29
CA GLY A 557 -30.38 48.60 -12.13
C GLY A 557 -31.81 48.53 -11.60
N PHE A 558 -32.04 49.16 -10.46
CA PHE A 558 -33.34 49.68 -10.09
C PHE A 558 -33.22 51.20 -10.15
N VAL A 559 -34.08 51.77 -10.99
CA VAL A 559 -34.45 53.19 -11.03
C VAL A 559 -35.16 53.54 -9.73
#